data_AF-A0A535PBN2-F1
#
_entry.id   AF-A0A535PBN2-F1
#
_cell.length_a   1.000
_cell.length_b   1.000
_cell.length_c   1.000
_cell.angle_alpha   90.00
_cell.angle_beta   90.00
_cell.angle_gamma   90.00
#
_symmetry.space_group_name_H-M   'P 1'
#
loop_
_entity.id
_entity.type
_entity.pdbx_description
1 polymer ?
#
loop_
_entity_poly.entity_id
_entity_poly.type
_entity_poly.pdbx_seq_one_letter_code
_entity_poly.pdbx_strand_id
1 'polypeptide(L)'
;MTAGRREPHPANTLNELTGEEWLYFTKSVWTTAYPSELGHALRKGHGANKPPRLMARLIKFFSRTGELVLDPFAGVGGTLLGAAIARGPRRALGVELDPRWVAIYERVVRELADERDGAGPVLADLGTADPGGARSFDPSGCELRQGDALVLLPALADESVDFVATDPPYNVQLPLTMAGGPLAETHANRRTDYAMVSSDPADLANSADYGEFLDRMATVLGQVRRVLRPGGYACLIVRDAYQDGRYFFTGADLAGRASAVGLVPKGDLIWYQAGTRLRPYGYPKSFVPNIAHQHILVLRNQG
;
A
#
# COMPACT_ATOMS: atom_id res chain seq x y z
N MET A 1 16.66 20.44 28.85
CA MET A 1 17.28 19.11 28.84
C MET A 1 16.39 18.22 27.99
N THR A 2 16.80 17.94 26.75
CA THR A 2 16.10 16.98 25.89
C THR A 2 16.27 15.61 26.52
N ALA A 3 15.17 14.99 26.95
CA ALA A 3 15.21 13.59 27.37
C ALA A 3 15.80 12.78 26.19
N GLY A 4 16.96 12.15 26.41
CA GLY A 4 17.61 11.34 25.40
C GLY A 4 16.62 10.30 24.88
N ARG A 5 16.51 10.18 23.55
CA ARG A 5 15.66 9.16 22.93
C ARG A 5 16.12 7.80 23.47
N ARG A 6 15.20 7.07 24.10
CA ARG A 6 15.50 5.72 24.63
C ARG A 6 16.02 4.85 23.49
N GLU A 7 16.92 3.92 23.77
CA GLU A 7 17.45 3.01 22.76
C GLU A 7 16.48 1.84 22.50
N PRO A 8 16.49 1.24 21.29
CA PRO A 8 15.82 -0.02 21.03
C PRO A 8 16.29 -1.14 21.96
N HIS A 9 15.42 -2.10 22.27
CA HIS A 9 15.81 -3.28 23.03
C HIS A 9 16.91 -4.07 22.29
N PRO A 10 17.99 -4.54 22.94
CA PRO A 10 19.11 -5.19 22.25
C PRO A 10 18.74 -6.47 21.51
N ALA A 11 17.68 -7.16 21.93
CA ALA A 11 17.12 -8.33 21.25
C ALA A 11 16.07 -8.01 20.17
N ASN A 12 15.74 -6.74 19.93
CA ASN A 12 14.87 -6.38 18.81
C ASN A 12 15.65 -6.61 17.52
N THR A 13 15.29 -7.65 16.76
CA THR A 13 15.89 -7.97 15.46
C THR A 13 15.03 -7.53 14.28
N LEU A 14 13.78 -7.10 14.50
CA LEU A 14 12.86 -6.74 13.40
C LEU A 14 13.07 -5.32 12.88
N ASN A 15 13.33 -4.36 13.78
CA ASN A 15 13.45 -2.95 13.42
C ASN A 15 14.31 -2.17 14.43
N GLU A 16 14.35 -0.85 14.27
CA GLU A 16 15.15 0.09 15.05
C GLU A 16 14.27 0.98 15.96
N LEU A 17 13.06 0.53 16.28
CA LEU A 17 12.12 1.27 17.11
C LEU A 17 12.38 1.05 18.61
N THR A 18 12.12 2.09 19.38
CA THR A 18 12.00 2.00 20.84
C THR A 18 10.78 1.17 21.25
N GLY A 19 10.76 0.68 22.48
CA GLY A 19 9.58 -0.04 23.01
C GLY A 19 8.29 0.79 22.97
N GLU A 20 8.37 2.10 23.15
CA GLU A 20 7.22 3.01 23.08
C GLU A 20 6.69 3.14 21.64
N GLU A 21 7.58 3.39 20.67
CA GLU A 21 7.22 3.44 19.24
C GLU A 21 6.63 2.10 18.78
N TRP A 22 7.18 0.99 19.27
CA TRP A 22 6.67 -0.35 18.98
C TRP A 22 5.24 -0.55 19.49
N LEU A 23 4.98 -0.25 20.76
CA LEU A 23 3.64 -0.36 21.36
C LEU A 23 2.62 0.56 20.66
N TYR A 24 3.06 1.74 20.22
CA TYR A 24 2.19 2.63 19.46
C TYR A 24 1.80 2.03 18.10
N PHE A 25 2.72 1.35 17.42
CA PHE A 25 2.44 0.70 16.15
C PHE A 25 1.43 -0.43 16.30
N THR A 26 1.46 -1.20 17.39
CA THR A 26 0.61 -2.39 17.59
C THR A 26 -0.88 -2.08 17.79
N LYS A 27 -1.30 -0.81 17.75
CA LYS A 27 -2.73 -0.46 17.70
C LYS A 27 -3.35 -1.03 16.43
N SER A 28 -4.44 -1.78 16.57
CA SER A 28 -5.11 -2.44 15.44
C SER A 28 -5.99 -1.51 14.60
N VAL A 29 -6.28 -0.28 15.06
CA VAL A 29 -7.07 0.71 14.32
C VAL A 29 -6.28 1.99 14.16
N TRP A 30 -6.06 2.39 12.91
CA TRP A 30 -5.31 3.58 12.53
C TRP A 30 -6.23 4.59 11.86
N THR A 31 -6.37 5.74 12.49
CA THR A 31 -7.00 6.92 11.88
C THR A 31 -5.91 7.90 11.51
N THR A 32 -5.77 8.21 10.22
CA THR A 32 -4.71 9.10 9.75
C THR A 32 -5.24 10.17 8.82
N ALA A 33 -4.68 11.37 8.94
CA ALA A 33 -4.77 12.45 7.96
C ALA A 33 -3.34 12.80 7.53
N TYR A 34 -2.90 12.23 6.40
CA TYR A 34 -1.56 12.51 5.87
C TYR A 34 -1.58 13.78 5.01
N PRO A 35 -0.51 14.59 5.03
CA PRO A 35 -0.40 15.78 4.20
C PRO A 35 -0.33 15.42 2.71
N SER A 36 -0.76 16.36 1.87
CA SER A 36 -0.57 16.30 0.42
C SER A 36 0.87 16.67 0.07
N GLU A 37 1.76 15.67 0.06
CA GLU A 37 3.20 15.83 -0.21
C GLU A 37 3.69 14.84 -1.27
N LEU A 38 4.97 14.98 -1.65
CA LEU A 38 5.68 14.04 -2.53
C LEU A 38 4.95 13.84 -3.87
N GLY A 39 4.74 14.93 -4.61
CA GLY A 39 4.07 14.88 -5.91
C GLY A 39 2.60 14.45 -5.88
N HIS A 40 1.89 14.64 -4.75
CA HIS A 40 0.49 14.21 -4.59
C HIS A 40 -0.43 14.66 -5.74
N ALA A 41 -0.25 15.87 -6.27
CA ALA A 41 -1.05 16.39 -7.38
C ALA A 41 -0.92 15.58 -8.67
N LEU A 42 0.25 14.99 -8.94
CA LEU A 42 0.46 14.08 -10.07
C LEU A 42 -0.04 12.67 -9.73
N ARG A 43 0.35 12.16 -8.54
CA ARG A 43 0.02 10.81 -8.10
C ARG A 43 -1.48 10.55 -7.94
N LYS A 44 -2.27 11.57 -7.57
CA LYS A 44 -3.73 11.45 -7.46
C LYS A 44 -4.41 11.08 -8.80
N GLY A 45 -3.74 11.27 -9.94
CA GLY A 45 -4.23 10.82 -11.25
C GLY A 45 -4.49 9.31 -11.32
N HIS A 46 -3.79 8.52 -10.50
CA HIS A 46 -4.06 7.09 -10.35
C HIS A 46 -5.34 6.80 -9.55
N GLY A 47 -5.89 7.73 -8.77
CA GLY A 47 -7.17 7.53 -8.06
C GLY A 47 -7.18 6.48 -6.91
N ALA A 48 -6.09 5.73 -6.72
CA ALA A 48 -5.92 4.75 -5.63
C ALA A 48 -4.56 4.83 -4.93
N ASN A 49 -3.78 5.90 -5.17
CA ASN A 49 -2.42 6.05 -4.68
C ASN A 49 -2.33 5.99 -3.14
N LYS A 50 -1.46 5.13 -2.61
CA LYS A 50 -1.21 5.08 -1.16
C LYS A 50 -0.38 6.28 -0.68
N PRO A 51 -0.65 6.83 0.53
CA PRO A 51 0.18 7.86 1.13
C PRO A 51 1.59 7.32 1.43
N PRO A 52 2.68 7.99 0.98
CA PRO A 52 4.04 7.53 1.26
C PRO A 52 4.34 7.40 2.76
N ARG A 53 3.75 8.24 3.61
CA ARG A 53 3.90 8.14 5.07
C ARG A 53 3.23 6.93 5.69
N LEU A 54 2.13 6.44 5.12
CA LEU A 54 1.54 5.17 5.53
C LEU A 54 2.54 4.04 5.25
N MET A 55 3.07 4.03 4.03
CA MET A 55 4.03 3.01 3.62
C MET A 55 5.31 3.09 4.44
N ALA A 56 5.85 4.29 4.69
CA ALA A 56 7.01 4.51 5.54
C ALA A 56 6.79 4.03 6.99
N ARG A 57 5.56 4.12 7.51
CA ARG A 57 5.21 3.59 8.84
C ARG A 57 5.30 2.06 8.86
N LEU A 58 4.74 1.39 7.84
CA LEU A 58 4.83 -0.07 7.69
C LEU A 58 6.29 -0.53 7.51
N ILE A 59 7.01 0.10 6.58
CA ILE A 59 8.42 -0.19 6.28
C ILE A 59 9.28 -0.08 7.54
N LYS A 60 9.18 1.04 8.27
CA LYS A 60 9.95 1.22 9.51
C LYS A 60 9.69 0.15 10.57
N PHE A 61 8.51 -0.45 10.59
CA PHE A 61 8.16 -1.46 11.59
C PHE A 61 8.59 -2.86 11.17
N PHE A 62 8.51 -3.20 9.89
CA PHE A 62 8.76 -4.55 9.41
C PHE A 62 10.13 -4.73 8.73
N SER A 63 10.96 -3.70 8.70
CA SER A 63 12.33 -3.77 8.20
C SER A 63 13.32 -2.88 8.96
N ARG A 64 14.61 -3.08 8.68
CA ARG A 64 15.75 -2.28 9.15
C ARG A 64 16.30 -1.36 8.06
N THR A 65 17.10 -0.37 8.46
CA THR A 65 17.78 0.52 7.51
C THR A 65 18.57 -0.28 6.47
N GLY A 66 18.46 0.10 5.20
CA GLY A 66 19.14 -0.55 4.08
C GLY A 66 18.51 -1.85 3.56
N GLU A 67 17.58 -2.46 4.30
CA GLU A 67 16.87 -3.68 3.86
C GLU A 67 16.00 -3.43 2.62
N LEU A 68 15.74 -4.51 1.86
CA LEU A 68 14.99 -4.46 0.60
C LEU A 68 13.49 -4.66 0.84
N VAL A 69 12.70 -3.69 0.36
CA VAL A 69 11.24 -3.72 0.33
C VAL A 69 10.76 -4.06 -1.08
N LEU A 70 9.84 -5.01 -1.23
CA LEU A 70 9.18 -5.32 -2.50
C LEU A 70 7.74 -4.81 -2.53
N ASP A 71 7.33 -4.25 -3.67
CA ASP A 71 5.94 -3.98 -4.01
C ASP A 71 5.60 -4.56 -5.39
N PRO A 72 4.86 -5.68 -5.47
CA PRO A 72 4.47 -6.26 -6.76
C PRO A 72 3.46 -5.42 -7.56
N PHE A 73 2.84 -4.40 -6.95
CA PHE A 73 1.78 -3.58 -7.55
C PHE A 73 1.99 -2.10 -7.19
N ALA A 74 3.13 -1.57 -7.58
CA ALA A 74 3.64 -0.31 -7.05
C ALA A 74 2.84 0.94 -7.48
N GLY A 75 2.07 0.87 -8.58
CA GLY A 75 1.29 1.99 -9.09
C GLY A 75 2.19 3.22 -9.32
N VAL A 76 1.79 4.33 -8.73
CA VAL A 76 2.58 5.59 -8.72
C VAL A 76 3.65 5.63 -7.61
N GLY A 77 4.13 4.47 -7.18
CA GLY A 77 5.29 4.29 -6.29
C GLY A 77 5.09 4.70 -4.85
N GLY A 78 3.89 4.54 -4.28
CA GLY A 78 3.61 4.89 -2.88
C GLY A 78 4.57 4.19 -1.90
N THR A 79 4.86 2.91 -2.14
CA THR A 79 5.81 2.11 -1.34
C THR A 79 7.24 2.58 -1.49
N LEU A 80 7.69 2.85 -2.72
CA LEU A 80 9.05 3.30 -3.01
C LEU A 80 9.32 4.68 -2.41
N LEU A 81 8.38 5.62 -2.57
CA LEU A 81 8.44 6.92 -1.91
C LEU A 81 8.43 6.76 -0.38
N GLY A 82 7.67 5.79 0.15
CA GLY A 82 7.67 5.46 1.58
C GLY A 82 9.04 4.97 2.08
N ALA A 83 9.73 4.15 1.27
CA ALA A 83 11.08 3.68 1.57
C ALA A 83 12.09 4.82 1.53
N ALA A 84 11.96 5.73 0.54
CA ALA A 84 12.82 6.88 0.36
C ALA A 84 12.71 7.92 1.49
N ILE A 85 11.54 8.01 2.16
CA ILE A 85 11.34 8.92 3.31
C ILE A 85 11.44 8.23 4.67
N ALA A 86 11.72 6.92 4.71
CA ALA A 86 11.89 6.21 5.96
C ALA A 86 13.10 6.79 6.73
N ARG A 87 12.97 6.94 8.05
CA ARG A 87 14.12 7.36 8.87
C ARG A 87 15.11 6.21 8.91
N GLY A 88 16.26 6.41 8.28
CA GLY A 88 17.07 5.30 7.77
C GLY A 88 16.46 4.82 6.45
N PRO A 89 16.97 5.24 5.29
CA PRO A 89 16.38 4.84 4.02
C PRO A 89 16.45 3.32 3.84
N ARG A 90 15.43 2.76 3.18
CA ARG A 90 15.38 1.37 2.75
C ARG A 90 15.57 1.33 1.23
N ARG A 91 16.05 0.20 0.72
CA ARG A 91 15.98 -0.08 -0.71
C ARG A 91 14.57 -0.52 -1.05
N ALA A 92 14.09 -0.21 -2.25
CA ALA A 92 12.78 -0.65 -2.70
C ALA A 92 12.80 -1.10 -4.15
N LEU A 93 12.13 -2.21 -4.42
CA LEU A 93 11.83 -2.69 -5.77
C LEU A 93 10.33 -2.70 -5.96
N GLY A 94 9.85 -1.97 -6.96
CA GLY A 94 8.46 -1.98 -7.40
C GLY A 94 8.29 -2.68 -8.74
N VAL A 95 7.12 -3.28 -8.95
CA VAL A 95 6.64 -3.69 -10.26
C VAL A 95 5.36 -2.94 -10.58
N GLU A 96 5.23 -2.42 -11.80
CA GLU A 96 4.02 -1.77 -12.27
C GLU A 96 3.76 -2.11 -13.74
N LEU A 97 2.54 -2.54 -14.03
CA LEU A 97 2.16 -3.00 -15.36
C LEU A 97 2.00 -1.84 -16.34
N ASP A 98 1.32 -0.77 -15.92
CA ASP A 98 0.96 0.34 -16.79
C ASP A 98 2.11 1.36 -16.92
N PRO A 99 2.69 1.56 -18.12
CA PRO A 99 3.78 2.50 -18.32
C PRO A 99 3.42 3.94 -17.94
N ARG A 100 2.13 4.31 -17.94
CA ARG A 100 1.67 5.66 -17.53
C ARG A 100 2.00 5.92 -16.07
N TRP A 101 1.82 4.92 -15.20
CA TRP A 101 2.08 5.06 -13.77
C TRP A 101 3.58 5.04 -13.44
N VAL A 102 4.35 4.25 -14.19
CA VAL A 102 5.82 4.28 -14.17
C VAL A 102 6.33 5.69 -14.50
N ALA A 103 5.87 6.28 -15.62
CA ALA A 103 6.27 7.62 -16.03
C ALA A 103 5.90 8.71 -14.99
N ILE A 104 4.75 8.58 -14.32
CA ILE A 104 4.36 9.49 -13.24
C ILE A 104 5.30 9.35 -12.03
N TYR A 105 5.62 8.12 -11.62
CA TYR A 105 6.56 7.89 -10.52
C TYR A 105 7.94 8.49 -10.82
N GLU A 106 8.51 8.19 -11.99
CA GLU A 106 9.83 8.71 -12.40
C GLU A 106 9.85 10.22 -12.45
N ARG A 107 8.78 10.84 -12.97
CA ARG A 107 8.62 12.29 -12.97
C ARG A 107 8.60 12.86 -11.55
N VAL A 108 7.82 12.26 -10.64
CA VAL A 108 7.74 12.70 -9.24
C VAL A 108 9.10 12.59 -8.57
N VAL A 109 9.82 11.47 -8.73
CA VAL A 109 11.14 11.28 -8.14
C VAL A 109 12.13 12.33 -8.65
N ARG A 110 12.16 12.57 -9.96
CA ARG A 110 13.03 13.61 -10.56
C ARG A 110 12.71 15.00 -10.01
N GLU A 111 11.43 15.40 -10.04
CA GLU A 111 11.01 16.71 -9.53
C GLU A 111 11.39 16.88 -8.05
N LEU A 112 11.17 15.85 -7.21
CA LEU A 112 11.53 15.88 -5.79
C LEU A 112 13.05 15.89 -5.56
N ALA A 113 13.83 15.15 -6.36
CA ALA A 113 15.28 15.12 -6.23
C ALA A 113 15.89 16.48 -6.60
N ASP A 114 15.33 17.17 -7.60
CA ASP A 114 15.79 18.48 -8.06
C ASP A 114 15.31 19.63 -7.14
N GLU A 115 14.35 19.39 -6.23
CA GLU A 115 13.90 20.41 -5.29
C GLU A 115 15.06 20.96 -4.45
N ARG A 116 15.03 22.28 -4.24
CA ARG A 116 16.00 22.99 -3.38
C ARG A 116 17.45 22.71 -3.80
N ASP A 117 17.72 22.79 -5.10
CA ASP A 117 19.04 22.61 -5.71
C ASP A 117 19.68 21.26 -5.36
N GLY A 118 18.88 20.18 -5.38
CA GLY A 118 19.35 18.83 -5.06
C GLY A 118 19.26 18.44 -3.58
N ALA A 119 18.82 19.35 -2.71
CA ALA A 119 18.67 19.07 -1.27
C ALA A 119 17.37 18.31 -0.93
N GLY A 120 16.48 18.13 -1.91
CA GLY A 120 15.21 17.42 -1.76
C GLY A 120 14.14 18.19 -0.99
N PRO A 121 12.93 17.62 -0.90
CA PRO A 121 11.78 18.26 -0.26
C PRO A 121 11.96 18.43 1.24
N VAL A 122 11.35 19.48 1.80
CA VAL A 122 11.21 19.63 3.25
C VAL A 122 9.97 18.87 3.71
N LEU A 123 10.18 17.81 4.49
CA LEU A 123 9.10 16.98 5.02
C LEU A 123 8.82 17.36 6.48
N ALA A 124 7.63 17.91 6.72
CA ALA A 124 7.23 18.36 8.06
C ALA A 124 7.19 17.20 9.07
N ASP A 125 7.52 17.51 10.33
CA ASP A 125 7.30 16.61 11.46
C ASP A 125 5.80 16.61 11.82
N LEU A 126 5.21 15.42 11.96
CA LEU A 126 3.81 15.28 12.37
C LEU A 126 3.65 14.99 13.87
N GLY A 127 4.74 15.09 14.64
CA GLY A 127 4.73 14.96 16.09
C GLY A 127 4.18 13.60 16.54
N THR A 128 3.18 13.61 17.43
CA THR A 128 2.59 12.39 17.99
C THR A 128 1.83 11.54 16.98
N ALA A 129 1.50 12.07 15.79
CA ALA A 129 0.89 11.32 14.70
C ALA A 129 1.91 10.53 13.85
N ASP A 130 3.19 10.90 13.89
CA ASP A 130 4.32 10.21 13.23
C ASP A 130 5.62 10.38 14.04
N PRO A 131 5.69 9.79 15.25
CA PRO A 131 6.75 10.10 16.21
C PRO A 131 8.16 9.82 15.66
N GLY A 132 9.11 10.67 16.09
CA GLY A 132 10.56 10.46 15.99
C GLY A 132 11.36 11.42 15.10
N GLY A 133 10.83 12.60 14.78
CA GLY A 133 11.56 13.74 14.19
C GLY A 133 11.39 13.99 12.68
N ALA A 134 12.26 14.83 12.11
CA ALA A 134 12.27 15.14 10.68
C ALA A 134 12.56 13.92 9.79
N ARG A 135 12.22 14.01 8.50
CA ARG A 135 12.50 13.00 7.46
C ARG A 135 13.35 13.64 6.36
N SER A 136 14.28 12.87 5.81
CA SER A 136 14.95 13.15 4.54
C SER A 136 14.21 12.46 3.39
N PHE A 137 14.64 12.72 2.16
CA PHE A 137 14.21 12.00 0.97
C PHE A 137 15.45 11.43 0.27
N ASP A 138 15.53 10.11 0.15
CA ASP A 138 16.61 9.40 -0.52
C ASP A 138 16.05 8.31 -1.43
N PRO A 139 15.88 8.58 -2.74
CA PRO A 139 15.36 7.60 -3.69
C PRO A 139 16.46 6.70 -4.29
N SER A 140 17.73 6.84 -3.92
CA SER A 140 18.85 6.21 -4.63
C SER A 140 18.81 4.67 -4.65
N GLY A 141 18.19 4.08 -3.63
CA GLY A 141 17.97 2.63 -3.53
C GLY A 141 16.62 2.14 -4.05
N CYS A 142 15.83 3.00 -4.71
CA CYS A 142 14.49 2.69 -5.20
C CYS A 142 14.48 2.46 -6.71
N GLU A 143 13.92 1.35 -7.15
CA GLU A 143 13.77 0.97 -8.55
C GLU A 143 12.33 0.56 -8.84
N LEU A 144 11.72 1.14 -9.87
CA LEU A 144 10.40 0.72 -10.38
C LEU A 144 10.58 0.04 -11.74
N ARG A 145 10.18 -1.23 -11.86
CA ARG A 145 10.24 -1.98 -13.11
C ARG A 145 8.87 -2.03 -13.76
N GLN A 146 8.82 -1.68 -15.05
CA GLN A 146 7.61 -1.86 -15.85
C GLN A 146 7.42 -3.33 -16.22
N GLY A 147 6.26 -3.91 -15.92
CA GLY A 147 5.87 -5.24 -16.38
C GLY A 147 4.84 -5.93 -15.47
N ASP A 148 4.47 -7.15 -15.86
CA ASP A 148 3.59 -8.00 -15.06
C ASP A 148 4.37 -8.62 -13.89
N ALA A 149 3.83 -8.48 -12.68
CA ALA A 149 4.36 -9.11 -11.47
C ALA A 149 4.53 -10.63 -11.62
N LEU A 150 3.60 -11.32 -12.28
CA LEU A 150 3.68 -12.78 -12.50
C LEU A 150 4.82 -13.17 -13.45
N VAL A 151 5.31 -12.23 -14.26
CA VAL A 151 6.45 -12.43 -15.17
C VAL A 151 7.77 -12.03 -14.50
N LEU A 152 7.78 -10.92 -13.75
CA LEU A 152 9.01 -10.35 -13.19
C LEU A 152 9.43 -10.96 -11.85
N LEU A 153 8.49 -11.33 -10.97
CA LEU A 153 8.83 -11.92 -9.67
C LEU A 153 9.61 -13.24 -9.79
N PRO A 154 9.29 -14.18 -10.71
CA PRO A 154 10.06 -15.40 -10.92
C PRO A 154 11.57 -15.20 -11.17
N ALA A 155 11.98 -14.03 -11.69
CA ALA A 155 13.39 -13.72 -11.92
C ALA A 155 14.15 -13.27 -10.66
N LEU A 156 13.45 -12.93 -9.58
CA LEU A 156 14.07 -12.61 -8.30
C LEU A 156 14.56 -13.88 -7.62
N ALA A 157 15.71 -13.79 -6.95
CA ALA A 157 16.24 -14.91 -6.16
C ALA A 157 15.33 -15.24 -4.97
N ASP A 158 15.32 -16.51 -4.57
CA ASP A 158 14.64 -16.97 -3.36
C ASP A 158 15.19 -16.21 -2.14
N GLU A 159 14.31 -15.93 -1.17
CA GLU A 159 14.67 -15.32 0.12
C GLU A 159 15.47 -14.01 0.04
N SER A 160 15.37 -13.29 -1.08
CA SER A 160 16.15 -12.08 -1.38
C SER A 160 15.51 -10.77 -0.89
N VAL A 161 14.29 -10.82 -0.36
CA VAL A 161 13.51 -9.66 0.09
C VAL A 161 13.28 -9.72 1.59
N ASP A 162 13.43 -8.58 2.27
CA ASP A 162 13.30 -8.49 3.73
C ASP A 162 11.86 -8.19 4.18
N PHE A 163 11.12 -7.40 3.38
CA PHE A 163 9.75 -6.98 3.65
C PHE A 163 8.97 -6.78 2.35
N VAL A 164 7.68 -7.16 2.34
CA VAL A 164 6.77 -6.82 1.24
C VAL A 164 5.69 -5.86 1.73
N ALA A 165 5.43 -4.78 1.00
CA ALA A 165 4.29 -3.91 1.25
C ALA A 165 3.64 -3.54 -0.07
N THR A 166 2.35 -3.86 -0.20
CA THR A 166 1.68 -3.74 -1.50
C THR A 166 0.18 -3.51 -1.37
N ASP A 167 -0.39 -2.94 -2.43
CA ASP A 167 -1.81 -2.61 -2.61
C ASP A 167 -2.27 -3.16 -3.97
N PRO A 168 -2.76 -4.41 -4.04
CA PRO A 168 -3.07 -5.06 -5.31
C PRO A 168 -4.30 -4.41 -5.98
N PRO A 169 -4.48 -4.59 -7.30
CA PRO A 169 -5.66 -4.12 -8.00
C PRO A 169 -6.86 -5.05 -7.70
N TYR A 170 -7.51 -4.86 -6.55
CA TYR A 170 -8.61 -5.70 -6.04
C TYR A 170 -10.01 -5.34 -6.55
N ASN A 171 -10.14 -4.40 -7.50
CA ASN A 171 -11.44 -3.95 -8.02
C ASN A 171 -11.94 -4.80 -9.19
N VAL A 172 -11.89 -6.11 -9.00
CA VAL A 172 -12.31 -7.10 -9.98
C VAL A 172 -13.80 -6.95 -10.16
N GLN A 173 -14.23 -6.72 -11.40
CA GLN A 173 -15.62 -6.50 -11.76
C GLN A 173 -16.31 -5.35 -11.01
N LEU A 174 -15.71 -4.18 -10.78
CA LEU A 174 -16.57 -3.01 -10.49
C LEU A 174 -17.09 -2.42 -11.82
N PRO A 175 -18.28 -2.81 -12.36
CA PRO A 175 -19.00 -1.82 -13.15
C PRO A 175 -19.16 -0.60 -12.26
N LEU A 176 -19.15 0.60 -12.84
CA LEU A 176 -19.43 1.85 -12.14
C LEU A 176 -20.86 1.79 -11.55
N THR A 177 -21.06 1.10 -10.44
CA THR A 177 -22.39 0.69 -10.00
C THR A 177 -23.15 1.80 -9.28
N MET A 178 -22.48 2.90 -8.91
CA MET A 178 -23.14 4.00 -8.19
C MET A 178 -22.56 5.37 -8.51
N ALA A 179 -21.84 5.48 -9.62
CA ALA A 179 -21.21 6.71 -10.04
C ALA A 179 -21.40 6.94 -11.53
N GLY A 180 -22.36 7.78 -11.87
CA GLY A 180 -22.85 7.96 -13.23
C GLY A 180 -24.38 7.91 -13.31
N GLY A 181 -24.90 8.07 -14.53
CA GLY A 181 -26.34 8.14 -14.82
C GLY A 181 -26.99 9.50 -14.53
N PRO A 182 -28.30 9.65 -14.81
CA PRO A 182 -28.99 10.96 -14.78
C PRO A 182 -28.94 11.67 -13.42
N LEU A 183 -28.85 10.92 -12.32
CA LEU A 183 -28.76 11.49 -10.98
C LEU A 183 -27.35 12.01 -10.65
N ALA A 184 -26.29 11.50 -11.28
CA ALA A 184 -24.94 12.03 -11.10
C ALA A 184 -24.77 13.39 -11.80
N GLU A 185 -25.56 13.68 -12.83
CA GLU A 185 -25.60 14.99 -13.50
C GLU A 185 -26.09 16.08 -12.55
N THR A 186 -27.13 15.77 -11.78
CA THR A 186 -27.81 16.71 -10.87
C THR A 186 -27.30 16.67 -9.42
N HIS A 187 -26.67 15.57 -8.98
CA HIS A 187 -26.22 15.39 -7.60
C HIS A 187 -24.71 15.09 -7.55
N ALA A 188 -23.91 16.12 -7.23
CA ALA A 188 -22.45 16.02 -7.19
C ALA A 188 -21.92 14.92 -6.25
N ASN A 189 -22.64 14.61 -5.16
CA ASN A 189 -22.29 13.52 -4.24
C ASN A 189 -22.51 12.10 -4.81
N ARG A 190 -22.96 11.98 -6.06
CA ARG A 190 -23.08 10.72 -6.82
C ARG A 190 -22.08 10.60 -7.97
N ARG A 191 -21.14 11.55 -8.15
CA ARG A 191 -20.05 11.44 -9.14
C ARG A 191 -18.83 10.75 -8.53
N THR A 192 -18.19 9.86 -9.29
CA THR A 192 -16.86 9.33 -8.98
C THR A 192 -15.87 9.82 -10.02
N ASP A 193 -14.66 10.11 -9.56
CA ASP A 193 -13.46 10.38 -10.34
C ASP A 193 -12.56 9.14 -10.46
N TYR A 194 -13.08 7.96 -10.08
CA TYR A 194 -12.38 6.70 -10.15
C TYR A 194 -12.11 6.30 -11.61
N ALA A 195 -10.85 6.41 -12.04
CA ALA A 195 -10.41 6.21 -13.42
C ALA A 195 -9.40 5.05 -13.57
N MET A 196 -9.39 4.11 -12.62
CA MET A 196 -8.53 2.92 -12.65
C MET A 196 -9.12 1.85 -13.57
N VAL A 197 -9.03 2.10 -14.88
CA VAL A 197 -9.42 1.13 -15.89
C VAL A 197 -8.21 0.90 -16.79
N SER A 198 -7.73 -0.34 -16.79
CA SER A 198 -6.77 -0.85 -17.77
C SER A 198 -7.50 -1.76 -18.72
N SER A 199 -7.12 -1.76 -20.00
CA SER A 199 -7.55 -2.78 -20.97
C SER A 199 -6.56 -3.95 -21.06
N ASP A 200 -5.49 -3.93 -20.26
CA ASP A 200 -4.46 -4.96 -20.29
C ASP A 200 -4.97 -6.26 -19.63
N PRO A 201 -4.99 -7.41 -20.32
CA PRO A 201 -5.44 -8.67 -19.74
C PRO A 201 -4.54 -9.15 -18.58
N ALA A 202 -3.30 -8.69 -18.49
CA ALA A 202 -2.40 -8.99 -17.38
C ALA A 202 -2.79 -8.22 -16.09
N ASP A 203 -3.64 -7.19 -16.17
CA ASP A 203 -4.16 -6.53 -14.98
C ASP A 203 -5.05 -7.52 -14.18
N LEU A 204 -4.75 -7.70 -12.90
CA LEU A 204 -5.52 -8.60 -12.03
C LEU A 204 -6.95 -8.09 -11.82
N ALA A 205 -7.22 -6.79 -11.98
CA ALA A 205 -8.57 -6.24 -11.95
C ALA A 205 -9.43 -6.71 -13.14
N ASN A 206 -8.81 -7.18 -14.23
CA ASN A 206 -9.50 -7.68 -15.42
C ASN A 206 -9.78 -9.19 -15.38
N SER A 207 -9.64 -9.83 -14.21
CA SER A 207 -10.02 -11.24 -14.03
C SER A 207 -11.51 -11.45 -14.36
N ALA A 208 -11.85 -12.59 -14.96
CA ALA A 208 -13.21 -12.88 -15.42
C ALA A 208 -14.20 -12.91 -14.26
N ASP A 209 -13.77 -13.39 -13.09
CA ASP A 209 -14.54 -13.34 -11.84
C ASP A 209 -13.69 -13.21 -10.57
N TYR A 210 -14.38 -13.05 -9.45
CA TYR A 210 -13.77 -12.92 -8.12
C TYR A 210 -12.94 -14.16 -7.73
N GLY A 211 -13.38 -15.35 -8.12
CA GLY A 211 -12.65 -16.59 -7.85
C GLY A 211 -11.32 -16.63 -8.60
N GLU A 212 -11.34 -16.32 -9.90
CA GLU A 212 -10.13 -16.22 -10.72
C GLU A 212 -9.17 -15.15 -10.16
N PHE A 213 -9.67 -14.00 -9.73
CA PHE A 213 -8.84 -12.99 -9.06
C PHE A 213 -8.12 -13.56 -7.84
N LEU A 214 -8.84 -14.27 -6.97
CA LEU A 214 -8.25 -14.87 -5.78
C LEU A 214 -7.19 -15.92 -6.14
N ASP A 215 -7.38 -16.68 -7.22
CA ASP A 215 -6.41 -17.68 -7.69
C ASP A 215 -5.16 -17.02 -8.30
N ARG A 216 -5.32 -15.94 -9.07
CA ARG A 216 -4.20 -15.13 -9.59
C ARG A 216 -3.44 -14.47 -8.45
N MET A 217 -4.13 -13.91 -7.46
CA MET A 217 -3.51 -13.38 -6.24
C MET A 217 -2.79 -14.46 -5.45
N ALA A 218 -3.34 -15.69 -5.34
CA ALA A 218 -2.65 -16.80 -4.69
C ALA A 218 -1.32 -17.13 -5.38
N THR A 219 -1.28 -17.05 -6.71
CA THR A 219 -0.04 -17.24 -7.50
C THR A 219 1.00 -16.17 -7.18
N VAL A 220 0.59 -14.90 -7.10
CA VAL A 220 1.47 -13.79 -6.68
C VAL A 220 1.94 -13.98 -5.24
N LEU A 221 1.05 -14.35 -4.33
CA LEU A 221 1.38 -14.61 -2.93
C LEU A 221 2.36 -15.78 -2.78
N GLY A 222 2.29 -16.80 -3.64
CA GLY A 222 3.29 -17.87 -3.71
C GLY A 222 4.67 -17.36 -4.11
N GLN A 223 4.75 -16.45 -5.08
CA GLN A 223 6.01 -15.78 -5.44
C GLN A 223 6.52 -14.88 -4.31
N VAL A 224 5.63 -14.12 -3.65
CA VAL A 224 5.96 -13.32 -2.46
C VAL A 224 6.53 -14.20 -1.36
N ARG A 225 5.92 -15.36 -1.07
CA ARG A 225 6.41 -16.34 -0.09
C ARG A 225 7.81 -16.83 -0.43
N ARG A 226 8.09 -17.11 -1.70
CA ARG A 226 9.40 -17.59 -2.19
C ARG A 226 10.51 -16.54 -2.04
N VAL A 227 10.25 -15.30 -2.44
CA VAL A 227 11.28 -14.24 -2.42
C VAL A 227 11.47 -13.61 -1.04
N LEU A 228 10.47 -13.67 -0.17
CA LEU A 228 10.54 -13.13 1.18
C LEU A 228 11.35 -14.05 2.08
N ARG A 229 12.36 -13.51 2.78
CA ARG A 229 13.19 -14.28 3.72
C ARG A 229 12.36 -15.04 4.77
N PRO A 230 12.83 -16.19 5.28
CA PRO A 230 12.20 -16.87 6.40
C PRO A 230 12.05 -15.94 7.62
N GLY A 231 10.88 -15.94 8.22
CA GLY A 231 10.53 -15.05 9.32
C GLY A 231 10.17 -13.61 8.92
N GLY A 232 10.37 -13.24 7.65
CA GLY A 232 10.02 -11.94 7.08
C GLY A 232 8.50 -11.72 7.00
N TYR A 233 8.10 -10.47 6.81
CA TYR A 233 6.70 -10.05 6.81
C TYR A 233 6.25 -9.52 5.44
N ALA A 234 4.96 -9.69 5.16
CA ALA A 234 4.28 -9.04 4.04
C ALA A 234 3.05 -8.29 4.57
N CYS A 235 2.84 -7.06 4.10
CA CYS A 235 1.65 -6.27 4.36
C CYS A 235 0.86 -6.13 3.06
N LEU A 236 -0.35 -6.67 3.05
CA LEU A 236 -1.28 -6.56 1.93
C LEU A 236 -2.39 -5.57 2.29
N ILE A 237 -2.44 -4.43 1.60
CA ILE A 237 -3.45 -3.40 1.82
C ILE A 237 -4.61 -3.63 0.86
N VAL A 238 -5.79 -3.96 1.38
CA VAL A 238 -6.96 -4.30 0.57
C VAL A 238 -8.22 -3.70 1.15
N ARG A 239 -9.20 -3.48 0.30
CA ARG A 239 -10.53 -3.04 0.73
C ARG A 239 -11.54 -4.14 0.40
N ASP A 240 -12.47 -4.35 1.32
CA ASP A 240 -13.66 -5.13 1.03
C ASP A 240 -14.51 -4.45 -0.05
N ALA A 241 -15.35 -5.23 -0.72
CA ALA A 241 -16.16 -4.76 -1.84
C ALA A 241 -17.65 -4.99 -1.58
N TYR A 242 -18.48 -4.14 -2.18
CA TYR A 242 -19.92 -4.38 -2.27
C TYR A 242 -20.33 -4.32 -3.73
N GLN A 243 -20.85 -5.43 -4.25
CA GLN A 243 -21.19 -5.57 -5.66
C GLN A 243 -22.37 -6.52 -5.82
N ASP A 244 -23.26 -6.21 -6.78
CA ASP A 244 -24.42 -7.04 -7.13
C ASP A 244 -25.28 -7.44 -5.91
N GLY A 245 -25.43 -6.51 -4.97
CA GLY A 245 -26.22 -6.71 -3.75
C GLY A 245 -25.54 -7.53 -2.66
N ARG A 246 -24.24 -7.82 -2.79
CA ARG A 246 -23.46 -8.65 -1.87
C ARG A 246 -22.22 -7.94 -1.35
N TYR A 247 -21.90 -8.18 -0.07
CA TYR A 247 -20.65 -7.78 0.56
C TYR A 247 -19.60 -8.89 0.41
N PHE A 248 -18.40 -8.53 -0.02
CA PHE A 248 -17.26 -9.42 -0.22
C PHE A 248 -16.16 -9.09 0.78
N PHE A 249 -15.80 -10.09 1.60
CA PHE A 249 -14.77 -10.00 2.63
C PHE A 249 -13.38 -10.25 2.04
N THR A 250 -12.99 -9.44 1.06
CA THR A 250 -11.75 -9.59 0.30
C THR A 250 -10.50 -9.69 1.18
N GLY A 251 -10.46 -8.95 2.30
CA GLY A 251 -9.38 -9.12 3.27
C GLY A 251 -9.27 -10.54 3.83
N ALA A 252 -10.40 -11.12 4.26
CA ALA A 252 -10.45 -12.46 4.83
C ALA A 252 -10.15 -13.55 3.79
N ASP A 253 -10.71 -13.42 2.59
CA ASP A 253 -10.53 -14.37 1.51
C ASP A 253 -9.05 -14.43 1.07
N LEU A 254 -8.39 -13.27 0.92
CA LEU A 254 -6.97 -13.19 0.60
C LEU A 254 -6.07 -13.69 1.75
N ALA A 255 -6.45 -13.49 3.02
CA ALA A 255 -5.74 -14.10 4.15
C ALA A 255 -5.81 -15.64 4.11
N GLY A 256 -6.95 -16.20 3.69
CA GLY A 256 -7.11 -17.63 3.43
C GLY A 256 -6.19 -18.11 2.31
N ARG A 257 -6.15 -17.40 1.17
CA ARG A 257 -5.24 -17.72 0.05
C ARG A 257 -3.76 -17.61 0.44
N ALA A 258 -3.39 -16.59 1.21
CA ALA A 258 -2.05 -16.44 1.75
C ALA A 258 -1.66 -17.63 2.63
N SER A 259 -2.55 -18.07 3.52
CA SER A 259 -2.31 -19.23 4.38
C SER A 259 -2.09 -20.51 3.58
N ALA A 260 -2.87 -20.73 2.52
CA ALA A 260 -2.74 -21.90 1.64
C ALA A 260 -1.39 -21.97 0.91
N VAL A 261 -0.73 -20.83 0.68
CA VAL A 261 0.61 -20.76 0.07
C VAL A 261 1.73 -20.61 1.09
N GLY A 262 1.44 -20.75 2.39
CA GLY A 262 2.41 -20.75 3.49
C GLY A 262 2.79 -19.38 4.06
N LEU A 263 2.04 -18.33 3.72
CA LEU A 263 2.12 -17.04 4.41
C LEU A 263 1.12 -17.00 5.56
N VAL A 264 1.61 -17.00 6.80
CA VAL A 264 0.77 -17.10 7.99
C VAL A 264 0.25 -15.73 8.40
N PRO A 265 -1.08 -15.52 8.49
CA PRO A 265 -1.65 -14.29 9.02
C PRO A 265 -1.24 -14.07 10.49
N LYS A 266 -0.79 -12.86 10.80
CA LYS A 266 -0.37 -12.40 12.13
C LYS A 266 -1.21 -11.25 12.66
N GLY A 267 -2.01 -10.60 11.82
CA GLY A 267 -2.93 -9.56 12.24
C GLY A 267 -3.67 -8.94 11.06
N ASP A 268 -4.72 -8.21 11.40
CA ASP A 268 -5.45 -7.33 10.49
C ASP A 268 -5.49 -5.95 11.14
N LEU A 269 -4.83 -4.97 10.52
CA LEU A 269 -4.87 -3.57 10.97
C LEU A 269 -5.90 -2.83 10.13
N ILE A 270 -6.84 -2.18 10.80
CA ILE A 270 -7.89 -1.39 10.15
C ILE A 270 -7.37 0.03 9.95
N TRP A 271 -7.17 0.41 8.69
CA TRP A 271 -6.81 1.76 8.32
C TRP A 271 -8.03 2.55 7.88
N TYR A 272 -8.47 3.47 8.74
CA TYR A 272 -9.55 4.40 8.47
C TYR A 272 -9.02 5.71 7.88
N GLN A 273 -9.50 6.05 6.69
CA GLN A 273 -9.16 7.28 5.99
C GLN A 273 -10.10 8.40 6.45
N ALA A 274 -9.62 9.29 7.32
CA ALA A 274 -10.43 10.29 8.03
C ALA A 274 -11.16 11.32 7.12
N GLY A 275 -10.88 11.34 5.82
CA GLY A 275 -11.49 12.24 4.83
C GLY A 275 -12.50 11.59 3.87
N THR A 276 -12.82 10.29 4.03
CA THR A 276 -13.71 9.58 3.10
C THR A 276 -15.12 10.16 3.15
N ARG A 277 -15.62 10.65 1.99
CA ARG A 277 -16.98 11.17 1.86
C ARG A 277 -18.00 10.03 1.86
N LEU A 278 -19.01 10.13 2.71
CA LEU A 278 -20.13 9.18 2.73
C LEU A 278 -21.12 9.48 1.61
N ARG A 279 -21.70 8.43 1.05
CA ARG A 279 -22.69 8.48 -0.04
C ARG A 279 -23.95 7.68 0.32
N PRO A 280 -25.13 8.11 -0.13
CA PRO A 280 -26.41 7.50 0.24
C PRO A 280 -26.75 6.30 -0.67
N TYR A 281 -25.89 5.29 -0.71
CA TYR A 281 -25.93 4.21 -1.70
C TYR A 281 -27.21 3.35 -1.70
N GLY A 282 -27.76 3.00 -0.53
CA GLY A 282 -29.01 2.23 -0.40
C GLY A 282 -30.24 3.08 -0.05
N TYR A 283 -30.07 4.36 0.23
CA TYR A 283 -31.18 5.19 0.71
C TYR A 283 -32.22 5.45 -0.38
N PRO A 284 -33.54 5.42 -0.06
CA PRO A 284 -34.15 5.07 1.24
C PRO A 284 -34.58 3.60 1.35
N LYS A 285 -34.19 2.73 0.42
CA LYS A 285 -34.86 1.43 0.19
C LYS A 285 -34.09 0.20 0.70
N SER A 286 -32.78 0.31 0.90
CA SER A 286 -31.92 -0.84 1.25
C SER A 286 -30.70 -0.41 2.07
N PHE A 287 -30.05 -1.39 2.69
CA PHE A 287 -28.75 -1.19 3.33
C PHE A 287 -27.64 -1.42 2.29
N VAL A 288 -26.80 -0.40 2.09
CA VAL A 288 -25.55 -0.50 1.34
C VAL A 288 -24.50 0.29 2.11
N PRO A 289 -23.41 -0.33 2.59
CA PRO A 289 -22.45 0.34 3.44
C PRO A 289 -21.56 1.30 2.65
N ASN A 290 -21.03 2.31 3.33
CA ASN A 290 -19.86 3.04 2.87
C ASN A 290 -18.62 2.34 3.43
N ILE A 291 -17.84 1.69 2.56
CA ILE A 291 -16.60 1.03 2.95
C ILE A 291 -15.48 2.08 2.99
N ALA A 292 -15.30 2.69 4.17
CA ALA A 292 -14.42 3.83 4.40
C ALA A 292 -13.06 3.48 5.05
N HIS A 293 -12.83 2.19 5.29
CA HIS A 293 -11.57 1.67 5.82
C HIS A 293 -10.97 0.66 4.84
N GLN A 294 -9.69 0.35 5.04
CA GLN A 294 -8.96 -0.71 4.36
C GLN A 294 -8.33 -1.63 5.40
N HIS A 295 -8.18 -2.90 5.05
CA HIS A 295 -7.46 -3.90 5.82
C HIS A 295 -5.99 -3.84 5.44
N ILE A 296 -5.11 -3.89 6.43
CA ILE A 296 -3.68 -4.15 6.24
C ILE A 296 -3.43 -5.53 6.84
N LEU A 297 -3.48 -6.54 5.98
CA LEU A 297 -3.22 -7.91 6.38
C LEU A 297 -1.73 -8.05 6.65
N VAL A 298 -1.37 -8.38 7.89
CA VAL A 298 0.01 -8.66 8.28
C VAL A 298 0.22 -10.16 8.15
N LEU A 299 1.07 -10.55 7.21
CA LEU A 299 1.40 -11.93 6.88
C LEU A 299 2.88 -12.19 7.22
N ARG A 300 3.23 -13.43 7.55
CA ARG A 300 4.61 -13.82 7.86
C ARG A 300 5.01 -15.10 7.14
N ASN A 301 6.17 -15.09 6.49
CA ASN A 301 6.79 -16.31 5.99
C ASN A 301 7.37 -17.10 7.19
N GLN A 302 6.98 -18.35 7.38
CA GLN A 302 7.48 -19.20 8.48
C GLN A 302 8.50 -20.26 8.05
N GLY A 303 8.90 -20.29 6.78
CA GLY A 303 9.70 -21.37 6.18
C GLY A 303 8.82 -22.29 5.37
#